data_AF-A0A924HV47-F1
#
_entry.id   AF-A0A924HV47-F1
#
_cell.length_a   1.000
_cell.length_b   1.000
_cell.length_c   1.000
_cell.angle_alpha   90.00
_cell.angle_beta   90.00
_cell.angle_gamma   90.00
#
_symmetry.space_group_name_H-M   'P 1'
#
loop_
_entity.id
_entity.type
_entity.pdbx_description
1 polymer ?
#
loop_
_entity_poly.entity_id
_entity_poly.type
_entity_poly.pdbx_seq_one_letter_code
_entity_poly.pdbx_strand_id
1 'polypeptide(L)'
;MKIKQYLDNRAANRFTVIQAVALAEFDGLRKPNQYGKLPFKNLDPSKPNNKYFKAIDSTIHMAKQRNLFVRLLPIWGDKVTKFWGEGRVVFDSVTAYTYGKWIGKRYKKEPNIIWISEGDRPALKDSADWRLVWRAMAKGIIEATQHQCIITYHSWGGSNSTSQWIHNEKWLHINMFQSGQGGGHDVACWDLTPKRF
;
A
#
# COMPACT_ATOMS: atom_id res chain seq x y z
N MET A 1 -7.76 -21.03 8.17
CA MET A 1 -6.98 -22.10 7.51
C MET A 1 -6.09 -21.54 6.38
N LYS A 2 -6.62 -20.79 5.41
CA LYS A 2 -5.85 -20.33 4.21
C LYS A 2 -4.68 -19.36 4.49
N ILE A 3 -4.85 -18.32 5.33
CA ILE A 3 -3.77 -17.34 5.61
C ILE A 3 -2.56 -18.02 6.29
N LYS A 4 -2.80 -18.84 7.31
CA LYS A 4 -1.74 -19.57 8.02
C LYS A 4 -0.94 -20.44 7.06
N GLN A 5 -1.62 -21.26 6.25
CA GLN A 5 -0.98 -22.15 5.28
C GLN A 5 -0.11 -21.38 4.27
N TYR A 6 -0.61 -20.24 3.76
CA TYR A 6 0.17 -19.38 2.89
C TYR A 6 1.44 -18.88 3.60
N LEU A 7 1.32 -18.29 4.80
CA LEU A 7 2.46 -17.73 5.52
C LEU A 7 3.47 -18.81 5.94
N ASP A 8 3.03 -20.00 6.38
CA ASP A 8 3.89 -21.15 6.68
C ASP A 8 4.69 -21.54 5.43
N ASN A 9 4.02 -21.63 4.28
CA ASN A 9 4.66 -21.96 3.02
C ASN A 9 5.68 -20.89 2.60
N ARG A 10 5.34 -19.60 2.72
CA ARG A 10 6.28 -18.50 2.39
C ARG A 10 7.51 -18.53 3.29
N ALA A 11 7.34 -18.76 4.59
CA ALA A 11 8.46 -18.91 5.53
C ALA A 11 9.31 -20.14 5.19
N ALA A 12 8.70 -21.30 4.89
CA ALA A 12 9.41 -22.51 4.49
C ALA A 12 10.22 -22.32 3.20
N ASN A 13 9.74 -21.48 2.29
CA ASN A 13 10.45 -21.09 1.06
C ASN A 13 11.38 -19.88 1.25
N ARG A 14 11.69 -19.50 2.49
CA ARG A 14 12.67 -18.45 2.84
C ARG A 14 12.33 -17.05 2.33
N PHE A 15 11.06 -16.79 2.00
CA PHE A 15 10.61 -15.41 1.84
C PHE A 15 10.70 -14.71 3.20
N THR A 16 11.07 -13.43 3.20
CA THR A 16 11.13 -12.59 4.40
C THR A 16 10.11 -11.45 4.38
N VAL A 17 9.50 -11.20 3.22
CA VAL A 17 8.58 -10.08 3.00
C VAL A 17 7.38 -10.53 2.18
N ILE A 18 6.17 -10.17 2.62
CA ILE A 18 4.90 -10.43 1.93
C ILE A 18 4.21 -9.11 1.61
N GLN A 19 3.88 -8.88 0.34
CA GLN A 19 3.07 -7.74 -0.06
C GLN A 19 1.58 -8.05 0.05
N ALA A 20 0.81 -7.14 0.65
CA ALA A 20 -0.64 -7.25 0.81
C ALA A 20 -1.31 -5.88 0.75
N VAL A 21 -2.61 -5.86 0.41
CA VAL A 21 -3.40 -4.64 0.26
C VAL A 21 -4.54 -4.67 1.27
N ALA A 22 -4.68 -3.63 2.08
CA ALA A 22 -5.78 -3.52 3.03
C ALA A 22 -7.11 -3.19 2.33
N LEU A 23 -7.14 -2.26 1.37
CA LEU A 23 -8.31 -1.99 0.51
C LEU A 23 -8.00 -2.34 -0.95
N ALA A 24 -8.47 -3.50 -1.40
CA ALA A 24 -8.14 -4.06 -2.71
C ALA A 24 -8.80 -3.35 -3.92
N GLU A 25 -8.19 -3.50 -5.10
CA GLU A 25 -8.65 -2.94 -6.39
C GLU A 25 -10.04 -3.43 -6.81
N PHE A 26 -10.22 -4.75 -6.89
CA PHE A 26 -11.40 -5.42 -7.44
C PHE A 26 -12.63 -5.34 -6.51
N ASP A 27 -13.23 -4.14 -6.45
CA ASP A 27 -14.39 -3.77 -5.61
C ASP A 27 -14.14 -3.99 -4.11
N GLY A 28 -12.91 -3.79 -3.64
CA GLY A 28 -12.51 -4.04 -2.26
C GLY A 28 -13.22 -3.17 -1.19
N LEU A 29 -14.03 -2.18 -1.60
CA LEU A 29 -14.88 -1.39 -0.69
C LEU A 29 -16.26 -2.00 -0.48
N ARG A 30 -16.81 -2.73 -1.46
CA ARG A 30 -18.17 -3.30 -1.42
C ARG A 30 -18.17 -4.84 -1.40
N LYS A 31 -17.07 -5.48 -1.78
CA LYS A 31 -16.88 -6.92 -1.60
C LYS A 31 -16.35 -7.21 -0.19
N PRO A 32 -17.05 -8.02 0.61
CA PRO A 32 -16.60 -8.33 1.96
C PRO A 32 -15.36 -9.21 1.94
N ASN A 33 -14.56 -9.12 3.01
CA ASN A 33 -13.53 -10.10 3.29
C ASN A 33 -14.15 -11.49 3.56
N GLN A 34 -13.32 -12.53 3.71
CA GLN A 34 -13.76 -13.91 3.98
C GLN A 34 -14.62 -14.09 5.25
N TYR A 35 -14.73 -13.07 6.10
CA TYR A 35 -15.56 -13.06 7.31
C TYR A 35 -16.85 -12.23 7.16
N GLY A 36 -17.22 -11.88 5.92
CA GLY A 36 -18.44 -11.13 5.63
C GLY A 36 -18.41 -9.68 6.12
N LYS A 37 -17.21 -9.06 6.22
CA LYS A 37 -17.06 -7.67 6.68
C LYS A 37 -16.62 -6.77 5.54
N LEU A 38 -17.16 -5.56 5.49
CA LEU A 38 -16.72 -4.46 4.62
C LEU A 38 -15.75 -3.53 5.35
N PRO A 39 -14.83 -2.85 4.66
CA PRO A 39 -13.81 -2.02 5.30
C PRO A 39 -14.38 -0.74 5.93
N PHE A 40 -15.48 -0.21 5.39
CA PHE A 40 -16.10 1.03 5.82
C PHE A 40 -17.58 0.87 6.08
N LYS A 41 -18.13 1.67 7.00
CA LYS A 41 -19.57 1.86 7.11
C LYS A 41 -20.01 2.82 6.00
N ASN A 42 -21.02 2.45 5.21
CA ASN A 42 -21.60 3.28 4.14
C ASN A 42 -20.56 3.85 3.15
N LEU A 43 -19.48 3.10 2.87
CA LEU A 43 -18.38 3.53 2.00
C LEU A 43 -17.65 4.80 2.44
N ASP A 44 -17.81 5.19 3.71
CA ASP A 44 -17.20 6.38 4.28
C ASP A 44 -15.80 6.07 4.86
N PRO A 45 -14.71 6.56 4.26
CA PRO A 45 -13.35 6.29 4.72
C PRO A 45 -13.04 6.87 6.11
N SER A 46 -13.85 7.82 6.61
CA SER A 46 -13.76 8.32 7.98
C SER A 46 -14.35 7.34 9.02
N LYS A 47 -15.05 6.29 8.57
CA LYS A 47 -15.69 5.27 9.42
C LYS A 47 -15.16 3.85 9.17
N PRO A 48 -13.86 3.57 9.43
CA PRO A 48 -13.30 2.22 9.39
C PRO A 48 -14.08 1.21 10.26
N ASN A 49 -14.35 0.04 9.69
CA ASN A 49 -14.99 -1.06 10.38
C ASN A 49 -13.93 -1.94 11.07
N ASN A 50 -13.78 -1.81 12.39
CA ASN A 50 -12.85 -2.62 13.17
C ASN A 50 -12.98 -4.14 12.94
N LYS A 51 -14.19 -4.66 12.64
CA LYS A 51 -14.37 -6.10 12.38
C LYS A 51 -13.70 -6.56 11.08
N TYR A 52 -13.58 -5.67 10.08
CA TYR A 52 -12.83 -5.94 8.86
C TYR A 52 -11.33 -6.03 9.16
N PHE A 53 -10.80 -5.02 9.83
CA PHE A 53 -9.37 -4.90 10.09
C PHE A 53 -8.84 -5.94 11.08
N LYS A 54 -9.69 -6.57 11.91
CA LYS A 54 -9.29 -7.74 12.72
C LYS A 54 -8.65 -8.87 11.89
N ALA A 55 -9.11 -9.08 10.65
CA ALA A 55 -8.49 -10.07 9.75
C ALA A 55 -7.05 -9.68 9.36
N ILE A 56 -6.81 -8.37 9.17
CA ILE A 56 -5.50 -7.81 8.85
C ILE A 56 -4.60 -7.88 10.09
N ASP A 57 -5.11 -7.56 11.29
CA ASP A 57 -4.38 -7.71 12.56
C ASP A 57 -3.86 -9.13 12.72
N SER A 58 -4.74 -10.13 12.55
CA SER A 58 -4.36 -11.54 12.64
C SER A 58 -3.30 -11.91 11.59
N THR A 59 -3.40 -11.37 10.38
CA THR A 59 -2.42 -11.63 9.30
C THR A 59 -1.04 -11.07 9.66
N ILE A 60 -0.98 -9.81 10.11
CA ILE A 60 0.27 -9.16 10.52
C ILE A 60 0.91 -9.90 11.70
N HIS A 61 0.10 -10.28 12.70
CA HIS A 61 0.60 -11.01 13.87
C HIS A 61 1.13 -12.40 13.49
N MET A 62 0.40 -13.15 12.64
CA MET A 62 0.86 -14.44 12.15
C MET A 62 2.14 -14.32 11.30
N ALA A 63 2.27 -13.26 10.50
CA ALA A 63 3.49 -12.99 9.75
C ALA A 63 4.67 -12.71 10.71
N LYS A 64 4.45 -11.90 11.75
CA LYS A 64 5.45 -11.58 12.77
C LYS A 64 6.00 -12.83 13.45
N GLN A 65 5.12 -13.76 13.85
CA GLN A 65 5.49 -15.05 14.45
C GLN A 65 6.39 -15.92 13.55
N ARG A 66 6.44 -15.63 12.25
CA ARG A 66 7.21 -16.37 11.24
C ARG A 66 8.42 -15.57 10.74
N ASN A 67 8.77 -14.48 11.42
CA ASN A 67 9.80 -13.53 10.99
C ASN A 67 9.56 -12.96 9.57
N LEU A 68 8.29 -12.78 9.21
CA LEU A 68 7.88 -12.16 7.95
C LEU A 68 7.48 -10.70 8.17
N PHE A 69 8.05 -9.80 7.37
CA PHE A 69 7.54 -8.46 7.18
C PHE A 69 6.31 -8.46 6.28
N VAL A 70 5.34 -7.61 6.60
CA VAL A 70 4.20 -7.30 5.73
C VAL A 70 4.43 -5.95 5.09
N ARG A 71 4.60 -5.97 3.76
CA ARG A 71 4.55 -4.80 2.90
C ARG A 71 3.09 -4.43 2.66
N LEU A 72 2.56 -3.54 3.49
CA LEU A 72 1.15 -3.22 3.54
C LEU A 72 0.84 -1.96 2.73
N LEU A 73 0.06 -2.12 1.66
CA LEU A 73 -0.62 -1.01 1.01
C LEU A 73 -1.87 -0.67 1.83
N PRO A 74 -2.01 0.55 2.40
CA PRO A 74 -3.23 0.94 3.07
C PRO A 74 -4.43 0.88 2.11
N ILE A 75 -4.22 1.29 0.87
CA ILE A 75 -5.23 1.34 -0.20
C ILE A 75 -4.58 1.04 -1.55
N TRP A 76 -5.35 0.48 -2.48
CA TRP A 76 -4.97 0.43 -3.89
C TRP A 76 -5.19 1.78 -4.59
N GLY A 77 -4.50 2.00 -5.71
CA GLY A 77 -4.47 3.28 -6.43
C GLY A 77 -5.81 3.75 -6.99
N ASP A 78 -6.72 2.82 -7.31
CA ASP A 78 -8.06 3.11 -7.84
C ASP A 78 -8.98 3.83 -6.83
N LYS A 79 -8.57 3.89 -5.56
CA LYS A 79 -9.28 4.64 -4.51
C LYS A 79 -8.87 6.11 -4.44
N VAL A 80 -7.83 6.51 -5.18
CA VAL A 80 -7.32 7.89 -5.32
C VAL A 80 -7.42 8.38 -6.76
N THR A 81 -7.11 7.53 -7.74
CA THR A 81 -7.01 7.89 -9.16
C THR A 81 -7.97 7.06 -10.01
N LYS A 82 -8.63 7.69 -10.98
CA LYS A 82 -9.60 7.00 -11.86
C LYS A 82 -8.92 6.62 -13.18
N PHE A 83 -8.15 5.53 -13.15
CA PHE A 83 -7.63 4.86 -14.34
C PHE A 83 -8.40 3.54 -14.55
N TRP A 84 -7.75 2.39 -14.37
CA TRP A 84 -8.42 1.09 -14.28
C TRP A 84 -8.89 0.79 -12.85
N GLY A 85 -9.54 -0.37 -12.68
CA GLY A 85 -10.13 -0.81 -11.42
C GLY A 85 -11.56 -0.33 -11.24
N GLU A 86 -12.25 -0.94 -10.29
CA GLU A 86 -13.66 -0.64 -9.97
C GLU A 86 -13.83 0.70 -9.26
N GLY A 87 -12.75 1.20 -8.65
CA GLY A 87 -12.78 2.36 -7.79
C GLY A 87 -13.72 2.13 -6.60
N ARG A 88 -14.54 3.10 -6.18
CA ARG A 88 -14.54 4.51 -6.60
C ARG A 88 -13.38 5.28 -5.94
N VAL A 89 -13.06 6.46 -6.48
CA VAL A 89 -12.21 7.42 -5.77
C VAL A 89 -12.96 7.90 -4.53
N VAL A 90 -12.42 7.58 -3.34
CA VAL A 90 -12.96 7.99 -2.02
C VAL A 90 -11.94 8.77 -1.20
N PHE A 91 -10.71 8.92 -1.70
CA PHE A 91 -9.64 9.60 -0.99
C PHE A 91 -9.22 10.89 -1.70
N ASP A 92 -9.36 11.98 -0.97
CA ASP A 92 -8.67 13.26 -1.14
C ASP A 92 -7.60 13.42 -0.05
N SER A 93 -6.88 14.55 -0.03
CA SER A 93 -5.83 14.79 0.97
C SER A 93 -6.35 14.76 2.42
N VAL A 94 -7.57 15.21 2.68
CA VAL A 94 -8.14 15.29 4.04
C VAL A 94 -8.48 13.89 4.57
N THR A 95 -9.23 13.13 3.78
CA THR A 95 -9.61 11.76 4.08
C THR A 95 -8.40 10.83 4.10
N ALA A 96 -7.41 11.04 3.22
CA ALA A 96 -6.16 10.27 3.18
C ALA A 96 -5.32 10.49 4.44
N TYR A 97 -5.15 11.73 4.91
CA TYR A 97 -4.49 12.01 6.19
C TYR A 97 -5.22 11.34 7.36
N THR A 98 -6.55 11.51 7.41
CA THR A 98 -7.39 10.98 8.50
C THR A 98 -7.30 9.45 8.58
N TYR A 99 -7.42 8.78 7.43
CA TYR A 99 -7.28 7.34 7.33
C TYR A 99 -5.86 6.86 7.62
N GLY A 100 -4.84 7.53 7.07
CA GLY A 100 -3.43 7.25 7.35
C GLY A 100 -3.10 7.32 8.84
N LYS A 101 -3.61 8.34 9.54
CA LYS A 101 -3.47 8.48 10.99
C LYS A 101 -4.20 7.38 11.75
N TRP A 102 -5.40 7.00 11.32
CA TRP A 102 -6.16 5.92 11.93
C TRP A 102 -5.46 4.56 11.80
N ILE A 103 -5.04 4.19 10.58
CA ILE A 103 -4.39 2.89 10.33
C ILE A 103 -2.99 2.82 10.93
N GLY A 104 -2.23 3.92 10.87
CA GLY A 104 -0.95 4.05 11.55
C GLY A 104 -1.10 3.87 13.07
N LYS A 105 -2.11 4.50 13.70
CA LYS A 105 -2.37 4.34 15.14
C LYS A 105 -2.73 2.91 15.50
N ARG A 106 -3.47 2.21 14.63
CA ARG A 106 -3.84 0.81 14.82
C ARG A 106 -2.61 -0.10 14.83
N TYR A 107 -1.65 0.13 13.93
CA TYR A 107 -0.53 -0.77 13.71
C TYR A 107 0.82 -0.27 14.23
N LYS A 108 0.88 0.86 14.94
CA LYS A 108 2.14 1.44 15.47
C LYS A 108 2.96 0.53 16.38
N LYS A 109 2.36 -0.52 16.94
CA LYS A 109 3.05 -1.51 17.80
C LYS A 109 3.51 -2.76 17.04
N GLU A 110 3.28 -2.82 15.73
CA GLU A 110 3.65 -3.94 14.87
C GLU A 110 4.93 -3.58 14.09
N PRO A 111 6.12 -4.02 14.56
CA PRO A 111 7.39 -3.61 13.96
C PRO A 111 7.66 -4.26 12.60
N ASN A 112 6.90 -5.29 12.23
CA ASN A 112 7.07 -6.05 11.00
C ASN A 112 6.24 -5.48 9.83
N ILE A 113 6.00 -4.16 9.79
CA ILE A 113 5.28 -3.50 8.71
C ILE A 113 6.20 -2.56 7.94
N ILE A 114 6.19 -2.71 6.61
CA ILE A 114 6.72 -1.74 5.67
C ILE A 114 5.52 -1.16 4.92
N TRP A 115 5.30 0.14 5.01
CA TRP A 115 4.16 0.77 4.36
C TRP A 115 4.45 1.02 2.89
N ILE A 116 3.46 0.79 2.05
CA ILE A 116 3.52 1.11 0.63
C ILE A 116 2.43 2.14 0.34
N SER A 117 2.85 3.34 -0.04
CA SER A 117 1.97 4.34 -0.64
C SER A 117 1.63 3.91 -2.07
N GLU A 118 0.36 4.02 -2.44
CA GLU A 118 -0.15 3.69 -3.79
C GLU A 118 -0.07 2.20 -4.18
N GLY A 119 -0.86 1.80 -5.17
CA GLY A 119 -0.77 0.52 -5.87
C GLY A 119 -1.12 0.65 -7.35
N ASP A 120 -0.08 0.67 -8.19
CA ASP A 120 -0.14 0.53 -9.66
C ASP A 120 -0.69 1.77 -10.40
N ARG A 121 -0.36 3.00 -9.94
CA ARG A 121 -0.72 4.28 -10.57
C ARG A 121 0.46 5.25 -10.55
N PRO A 122 0.45 6.30 -11.40
CA PRO A 122 1.47 7.32 -11.34
C PRO A 122 1.19 8.33 -10.21
N ALA A 123 2.25 8.90 -9.63
CA ALA A 123 2.13 10.04 -8.73
C ALA A 123 1.81 11.34 -9.49
N LEU A 124 2.26 11.41 -10.74
CA LEU A 124 2.13 12.53 -11.68
C LEU A 124 1.83 11.98 -13.08
N LYS A 125 0.83 12.54 -13.76
CA LYS A 125 0.60 12.26 -15.18
C LYS A 125 -0.01 13.48 -15.86
N ASP A 126 0.61 13.94 -16.94
CA ASP A 126 0.20 15.16 -17.65
C ASP A 126 0.13 16.36 -16.68
N SER A 127 -1.04 16.99 -16.54
CA SER A 127 -1.28 18.08 -15.57
C SER A 127 -1.78 17.59 -14.21
N ALA A 128 -2.05 16.30 -14.04
CA ALA A 128 -2.60 15.74 -12.81
C ALA A 128 -1.49 15.38 -11.80
N ASP A 129 -1.68 15.82 -10.56
CA ASP A 129 -0.76 15.59 -9.43
C ASP A 129 -1.51 14.98 -8.24
N TRP A 130 -1.22 13.71 -7.94
CA TRP A 130 -1.78 12.99 -6.80
C TRP A 130 -0.83 12.90 -5.62
N ARG A 131 0.38 13.50 -5.70
CA ARG A 131 1.35 13.50 -4.60
C ARG A 131 0.77 14.12 -3.35
N LEU A 132 -0.12 15.10 -3.46
CA LEU A 132 -0.78 15.71 -2.29
C LEU A 132 -1.58 14.69 -1.46
N VAL A 133 -2.31 13.78 -2.12
CA VAL A 133 -3.09 12.74 -1.43
C VAL A 133 -2.15 11.73 -0.75
N TRP A 134 -1.12 11.27 -1.47
CA TRP A 134 -0.15 10.31 -0.94
C TRP A 134 0.72 10.89 0.18
N ARG A 135 1.14 12.15 0.05
CA ARG A 135 1.86 12.89 1.09
C ARG A 135 1.00 13.06 2.33
N ALA A 136 -0.30 13.35 2.17
CA ALA A 136 -1.22 13.44 3.29
C ALA A 136 -1.39 12.10 4.02
N MET A 137 -1.56 10.99 3.27
CA MET A 137 -1.61 9.64 3.85
C MET A 137 -0.32 9.29 4.60
N ALA A 138 0.83 9.50 3.97
CA ALA A 138 2.14 9.26 4.57
C ALA A 138 2.33 10.09 5.85
N LYS A 139 1.97 11.38 5.82
CA LYS A 139 2.01 12.26 7.01
C LYS A 139 1.17 11.68 8.15
N GLY A 140 -0.05 11.22 7.87
CA GLY A 140 -0.90 10.59 8.88
C GLY A 140 -0.26 9.36 9.53
N ILE A 141 0.33 8.47 8.71
CA ILE A 141 1.03 7.27 9.19
C ILE A 141 2.25 7.65 10.03
N ILE A 142 3.09 8.57 9.54
CA ILE A 142 4.30 9.04 10.22
C ILE A 142 3.97 9.61 11.60
N GLU A 143 2.99 10.51 11.69
CA GLU A 143 2.60 11.10 12.97
C GLU A 143 2.06 10.05 13.94
N ALA A 144 1.24 9.11 13.46
CA ALA A 144 0.63 8.10 14.30
C ALA A 144 1.62 7.04 14.81
N THR A 145 2.68 6.79 14.05
CA THR A 145 3.78 5.88 14.39
C THR A 145 4.96 6.58 15.07
N GLN A 146 4.86 7.90 15.33
CA GLN A 146 5.95 8.69 15.90
C GLN A 146 7.26 8.55 15.10
N HIS A 147 7.16 8.56 13.77
CA HIS A 147 8.26 8.36 12.83
C HIS A 147 8.91 6.96 12.86
N GLN A 148 8.36 6.00 13.61
CA GLN A 148 8.82 4.61 13.62
C GLN A 148 8.16 3.79 12.51
N CYS A 149 8.42 4.18 11.26
CA CYS A 149 7.87 3.49 10.10
C CYS A 149 8.77 3.64 8.87
N ILE A 150 8.75 2.64 7.99
CA ILE A 150 9.34 2.72 6.65
C ILE A 150 8.19 2.85 5.65
N ILE A 151 8.31 3.79 4.72
CA ILE A 151 7.33 4.03 3.65
C ILE A 151 8.05 4.01 2.30
N THR A 152 7.50 3.26 1.35
CA THR A 152 7.88 3.24 -0.08
C THR A 152 6.65 3.56 -0.94
N TYR A 153 6.77 3.59 -2.27
CA TYR A 153 5.64 3.80 -3.17
C TYR A 153 5.61 2.78 -4.31
N HIS A 154 4.44 2.27 -4.71
CA HIS A 154 4.30 1.25 -5.77
C HIS A 154 3.73 1.80 -7.06
N SER A 155 4.57 2.39 -7.91
CA SER A 155 4.12 2.94 -9.19
C SER A 155 3.58 1.88 -10.15
N TRP A 156 2.81 2.34 -11.13
CA TRP A 156 2.42 1.55 -12.30
C TRP A 156 3.61 0.96 -13.08
N GLY A 157 3.33 -0.07 -13.87
CA GLY A 157 4.32 -0.82 -14.63
C GLY A 157 5.01 -0.06 -15.78
N GLY A 158 6.11 -0.62 -16.29
CA GLY A 158 6.81 -0.14 -17.48
C GLY A 158 8.08 0.64 -17.17
N SER A 159 8.35 1.74 -17.90
CA SER A 159 9.55 2.58 -17.77
C SER A 159 9.57 3.46 -16.50
N ASN A 160 8.86 3.00 -15.48
CA ASN A 160 8.18 3.81 -14.51
C ASN A 160 8.72 3.50 -13.11
N SER A 161 9.43 4.46 -12.49
CA SER A 161 10.07 4.29 -11.19
C SER A 161 9.95 5.50 -10.29
N THR A 162 9.74 5.27 -8.99
CA THR A 162 9.68 6.34 -7.99
C THR A 162 10.94 7.20 -7.97
N SER A 163 12.10 6.66 -8.38
CA SER A 163 13.35 7.41 -8.47
C SER A 163 13.29 8.55 -9.50
N GLN A 164 12.39 8.48 -10.47
CA GLN A 164 12.26 9.47 -11.53
C GLN A 164 11.39 10.67 -11.12
N TRP A 165 10.37 10.47 -10.29
CA TRP A 165 9.33 11.49 -10.06
C TRP A 165 9.15 11.92 -8.61
N ILE A 166 9.47 11.04 -7.66
CA ILE A 166 9.19 11.28 -6.24
C ILE A 166 10.39 10.93 -5.33
N HIS A 167 11.59 10.80 -5.89
CA HIS A 167 12.83 10.54 -5.14
C HIS A 167 13.03 11.52 -3.98
N ASN A 168 12.66 12.79 -4.19
CA ASN A 168 12.84 13.87 -3.22
C ASN A 168 11.67 14.03 -2.23
N GLU A 169 10.65 13.17 -2.27
CA GLU A 169 9.61 13.19 -1.24
C GLU A 169 10.19 12.74 0.10
N LYS A 170 10.17 13.63 1.11
CA LYS A 170 10.79 13.39 2.43
C LYS A 170 10.26 12.17 3.17
N TRP A 171 9.07 11.68 2.82
CA TRP A 171 8.46 10.50 3.42
C TRP A 171 8.85 9.19 2.71
N LEU A 172 9.48 9.25 1.54
CA LEU A 172 9.88 8.09 0.75
C LEU A 172 11.26 7.58 1.22
N HIS A 173 11.28 6.41 1.83
CA HIS A 173 12.51 5.83 2.39
C HIS A 173 13.22 4.90 1.40
N ILE A 174 12.46 4.25 0.52
CA ILE A 174 12.95 3.25 -0.43
C ILE A 174 12.29 3.54 -1.78
N ASN A 175 13.05 3.46 -2.87
CA ASN A 175 12.51 3.54 -4.22
C ASN A 175 12.02 2.16 -4.69
N MET A 176 10.97 2.15 -5.50
CA MET A 176 10.47 0.93 -6.14
C MET A 176 9.95 1.24 -7.55
N PHE A 177 9.96 0.20 -8.39
CA PHE A 177 9.38 0.20 -9.72
C PHE A 177 8.68 -1.15 -9.96
N GLN A 178 7.78 -1.18 -10.94
CA GLN A 178 7.17 -2.40 -11.45
C GLN A 178 7.62 -2.59 -12.91
N SER A 179 8.40 -3.63 -13.18
CA SER A 179 8.87 -3.90 -14.54
C SER A 179 7.84 -4.63 -15.42
N GLY A 180 7.00 -5.47 -14.81
CA GLY A 180 6.00 -6.28 -15.54
C GLY A 180 4.68 -5.54 -15.84
N GLN A 181 3.78 -6.11 -16.66
CA GLN A 181 3.93 -7.37 -17.43
C GLN A 181 4.20 -7.17 -18.93
N GLY A 182 4.18 -5.94 -19.45
CA GLY A 182 4.66 -5.58 -20.79
C GLY A 182 4.26 -6.53 -21.93
N GLY A 183 5.12 -6.64 -22.94
CA GLY A 183 4.99 -7.57 -24.07
C GLY A 183 5.68 -8.92 -23.86
N GLY A 184 6.05 -9.28 -22.62
CA GLY A 184 6.75 -10.53 -22.31
C GLY A 184 8.27 -10.53 -22.56
N HIS A 185 8.90 -9.36 -22.67
CA HIS A 185 10.36 -9.24 -22.83
C HIS A 185 11.03 -8.78 -21.53
N ASP A 186 12.26 -9.24 -21.34
CA ASP A 186 13.12 -8.75 -20.26
C ASP A 186 13.41 -7.26 -20.46
N VAL A 187 13.28 -6.50 -19.38
CA VAL A 187 13.65 -5.08 -19.35
C VAL A 187 14.90 -4.89 -18.50
N ALA A 188 15.80 -4.06 -18.99
CA ALA A 188 16.99 -3.64 -18.26
C ALA A 188 16.59 -2.77 -17.05
N CYS A 189 16.45 -3.40 -15.87
CA CYS A 189 16.03 -2.70 -14.65
C CYS A 189 16.93 -1.52 -14.26
N TRP A 190 18.20 -1.51 -14.69
CA TRP A 190 19.13 -0.39 -14.45
C TRP A 190 18.74 0.89 -15.22
N ASP A 191 18.01 0.78 -16.33
CA ASP A 191 17.49 1.94 -17.07
C ASP A 191 16.29 2.57 -16.35
N LEU A 192 15.63 1.82 -15.46
CA LEU A 192 14.48 2.28 -14.67
C LEU A 192 14.90 3.05 -13.41
N THR A 193 16.18 3.02 -13.04
CA THR A 193 16.72 3.72 -11.87
C THR A 193 17.73 4.79 -12.27
N PRO A 194 17.38 5.72 -13.19
CA PRO A 194 18.35 6.66 -13.73
C PRO A 194 19.02 7.44 -12.60
N LYS A 195 20.35 7.43 -12.59
CA LYS A 195 21.20 8.20 -11.67
C LYS A 195 20.97 9.69 -11.93
N ARG A 196 20.05 10.31 -11.19
CA ARG A 196 20.01 11.77 -11.07
C ARG A 196 20.84 12.13 -9.84
N PHE A 197 22.12 12.41 -10.07
CA PHE A 197 22.97 13.14 -9.13
C PHE A 197 22.57 14.61 -9.15
#